data_AF-A0A3S1Q768-F1
#
_entry.id   AF-A0A3S1Q768-F1
#
_cell.length_a   1.000
_cell.length_b   1.000
_cell.length_c   1.000
_cell.angle_alpha   90.00
_cell.angle_beta   90.00
_cell.angle_gamma   90.00
#
_symmetry.space_group_name_H-M   'P 1'
#
loop_
_entity.id
_entity.type
_entity.pdbx_description
1 polymer ?
#
loop_
_entity_poly.entity_id
_entity_poly.type
_entity_poly.pdbx_seq_one_letter_code
_entity_poly.pdbx_strand_id
1 'polypeptide(L)'
;MEYREISDDYSVSGQIQPSDITAIKEAGFKSVICNRPDNEQPGQPSAESVQAAAQAAGLAFRFIPVISGQITFENVQDQAAALDELEGPVFAYCRSGARCTNLYGLIQQSRG
;
A
#
# COMPACT_ATOMS: atom_id res chain seq x y z
N MET A 1 -4.10 -14.53 3.52
CA MET A 1 -3.87 -13.08 3.66
C MET A 1 -5.13 -12.44 4.22
N GLU A 2 -5.00 -11.52 5.18
CA GLU A 2 -6.11 -10.74 5.74
C GLU A 2 -5.92 -9.26 5.37
N TYR A 3 -7.00 -8.60 4.96
CA TYR A 3 -7.01 -7.15 4.71
C TYR A 3 -8.30 -6.53 5.26
N ARG A 4 -8.25 -5.22 5.49
CA ARG A 4 -9.38 -4.43 5.96
C ARG A 4 -9.75 -3.40 4.90
N GLU A 5 -11.00 -3.42 4.48
CA GLU A 5 -11.56 -2.40 3.60
C GLU A 5 -11.75 -1.11 4.39
N ILE A 6 -11.26 0.01 3.85
CA ILE A 6 -11.43 1.35 4.44
C ILE A 6 -12.50 2.12 3.67
N SER A 7 -12.53 1.96 2.34
CA SER A 7 -13.53 2.46 1.42
C SER A 7 -13.69 1.49 0.25
N ASP A 8 -14.69 1.69 -0.61
CA ASP A 8 -14.90 0.87 -1.82
C ASP A 8 -13.65 0.78 -2.72
N ASP A 9 -12.85 1.83 -2.79
CA ASP A 9 -11.64 1.90 -3.62
C ASP A 9 -10.31 1.74 -2.87
N TYR A 10 -10.31 1.51 -1.55
CA TYR A 10 -9.08 1.48 -0.75
C TYR A 10 -9.13 0.49 0.41
N SER A 11 -8.18 -0.44 0.38
CA SER A 11 -8.01 -1.48 1.39
C SER A 11 -6.61 -1.47 1.98
N VAL A 12 -6.49 -1.91 3.24
CA VAL A 12 -5.21 -1.95 3.96
C VAL A 12 -4.89 -3.35 4.48
N SER A 13 -3.60 -3.69 4.52
CA SER A 13 -3.14 -4.94 5.12
C SER A 13 -1.82 -4.79 5.89
N GLY A 14 -1.50 -5.82 6.69
CA GLY A 14 -0.17 -6.02 7.25
C GLY A 14 0.84 -6.42 6.18
N GLN A 15 2.00 -6.91 6.62
CA GLN A 15 3.04 -7.34 5.68
C GLN A 15 2.54 -8.46 4.77
N ILE A 16 2.70 -8.28 3.46
CA ILE A 16 2.43 -9.30 2.44
C ILE A 16 3.72 -9.91 1.91
N GLN A 17 3.62 -11.11 1.33
CA GLN A 17 4.68 -11.75 0.56
C GLN A 17 4.45 -11.59 -0.95
N PRO A 18 5.50 -11.72 -1.78
CA PRO A 18 5.34 -11.74 -3.25
C PRO A 18 4.35 -12.80 -3.75
N SER A 19 4.22 -13.92 -3.03
CA SER A 19 3.25 -14.99 -3.33
C SER A 19 1.79 -14.58 -3.09
N ASP A 20 1.52 -13.59 -2.24
CA ASP A 20 0.17 -13.10 -1.97
C ASP A 20 -0.38 -12.23 -3.12
N ILE A 21 0.48 -11.73 -4.01
CA ILE A 21 0.08 -10.86 -5.14
C ILE A 21 -1.00 -11.50 -6.01
N THR A 22 -0.91 -12.80 -6.28
CA THR A 22 -1.92 -13.51 -7.07
C THR A 22 -3.29 -13.40 -6.41
N ALA A 23 -3.36 -13.60 -5.09
CA ALA A 23 -4.60 -13.47 -4.33
C ALA A 23 -5.11 -12.02 -4.30
N ILE A 24 -4.21 -11.02 -4.26
CA ILE A 24 -4.59 -9.59 -4.37
C ILE A 24 -5.26 -9.33 -5.73
N LYS A 25 -4.69 -9.84 -6.82
CA LYS A 25 -5.29 -9.70 -8.15
C LYS A 25 -6.64 -10.41 -8.25
N GLU A 26 -6.74 -11.63 -7.75
CA GLU A 26 -7.99 -12.41 -7.77
C GLU A 26 -9.09 -11.77 -6.92
N ALA A 27 -8.73 -11.03 -5.87
CA ALA A 27 -9.66 -10.22 -5.09
C ALA A 27 -10.15 -8.96 -5.82
N GLY A 28 -9.64 -8.68 -7.03
CA GLY A 28 -10.11 -7.58 -7.89
C GLY A 28 -9.34 -6.27 -7.73
N PHE A 29 -8.30 -6.23 -6.90
CA PHE A 29 -7.43 -5.05 -6.80
C PHE A 29 -6.63 -4.85 -8.08
N LYS A 30 -6.43 -3.58 -8.45
CA LYS A 30 -5.67 -3.19 -9.64
C LYS A 30 -4.30 -2.61 -9.33
N SER A 31 -4.16 -2.06 -8.12
CA SER A 31 -2.96 -1.33 -7.72
C SER A 31 -2.54 -1.69 -6.30
N VAL A 32 -1.23 -1.69 -6.06
CA VAL A 32 -0.62 -2.00 -4.75
C VAL A 32 0.26 -0.84 -4.30
N ILE A 33 0.12 -0.40 -3.04
CA ILE A 33 0.97 0.62 -2.43
C ILE A 33 1.71 0.03 -1.24
N CYS A 34 3.03 0.16 -1.23
CA CYS A 34 3.86 -0.19 -0.08
C CYS A 34 4.19 1.05 0.74
N ASN A 35 3.70 1.10 1.98
CA ASN A 35 4.01 2.16 2.95
C ASN A 35 5.03 1.75 4.02
N ARG A 36 5.79 0.68 3.77
CA ARG A 36 6.81 0.19 4.69
C ARG A 36 8.20 0.36 4.08
N PRO A 37 9.13 1.09 4.72
CA PRO A 37 10.51 1.15 4.27
C PRO A 37 11.16 -0.24 4.34
N ASP A 38 12.08 -0.50 3.42
CA ASP A 38 12.85 -1.74 3.43
C ASP A 38 13.79 -1.84 4.63
N ASN A 39 14.12 -3.08 5.02
CA ASN A 39 15.01 -3.40 6.15
C ASN A 39 14.52 -2.95 7.54
N GLU A 40 13.21 -2.79 7.73
CA GLU A 40 12.63 -2.48 9.05
C GLU A 40 12.69 -3.69 10.02
N GLN A 41 12.74 -4.93 9.50
CA GLN A 41 12.82 -6.16 10.31
C GLN A 41 13.58 -7.29 9.57
N PRO A 42 14.32 -8.16 10.28
CA PRO A 42 14.88 -9.38 9.69
C PRO A 42 13.80 -10.26 9.04
N GLY A 43 14.05 -10.72 7.81
CA GLY A 43 13.11 -11.54 7.05
C GLY A 43 11.97 -10.75 6.38
N GLN A 44 12.01 -9.41 6.41
CA GLN A 44 11.11 -8.58 5.61
C GLN A 44 11.36 -8.82 4.12
N PRO A 45 10.33 -9.11 3.30
CA PRO A 45 10.47 -9.10 1.86
C PRO A 45 10.74 -7.68 1.37
N SER A 46 11.66 -7.53 0.42
CA SER A 46 11.95 -6.22 -0.17
C SER A 46 10.74 -5.71 -0.95
N ALA A 47 10.54 -4.40 -0.93
CA ALA A 47 9.53 -3.75 -1.76
C ALA A 47 9.75 -4.08 -3.24
N GLU A 48 11.00 -4.19 -3.68
CA GLU A 48 11.36 -4.62 -5.04
C GLU A 48 10.84 -6.03 -5.38
N SER A 49 10.96 -6.99 -4.46
CA SER A 49 10.46 -8.36 -4.70
C SER A 49 8.93 -8.38 -4.86
N VAL A 50 8.23 -7.59 -4.04
CA VAL A 50 6.77 -7.45 -4.13
C VAL A 50 6.37 -6.70 -5.40
N GLN A 51 7.12 -5.66 -5.77
CA GLN A 51 6.92 -4.90 -6.99
C GLN A 51 7.05 -5.79 -8.23
N ALA A 52 8.10 -6.61 -8.31
CA ALA A 52 8.31 -7.50 -9.44
C ALA A 52 7.15 -8.49 -9.59
N ALA A 53 6.66 -9.05 -8.47
CA ALA A 53 5.48 -9.92 -8.48
C ALA A 53 4.21 -9.17 -8.90
N ALA A 54 3.97 -7.97 -8.37
CA ALA A 54 2.82 -7.12 -8.75
C ALA A 54 2.82 -6.81 -10.25
N GLN A 55 3.96 -6.38 -10.79
CA GLN A 55 4.12 -6.09 -12.21
C GLN A 55 3.95 -7.33 -13.08
N ALA A 56 4.51 -8.48 -12.67
CA ALA A 56 4.32 -9.76 -13.37
C ALA A 56 2.85 -10.20 -13.39
N ALA A 57 2.09 -9.87 -12.34
CA ALA A 57 0.65 -10.09 -12.29
C ALA A 57 -0.15 -9.01 -13.06
N GLY A 58 0.48 -7.94 -13.55
CA GLY A 58 -0.20 -6.83 -14.23
C GLY A 58 -0.90 -5.85 -13.28
N LEU A 59 -0.50 -5.82 -12.01
CA LEU A 59 -0.92 -4.81 -11.05
C LEU A 59 0.04 -3.62 -11.09
N ALA A 60 -0.50 -2.41 -10.95
CA ALA A 60 0.32 -1.24 -10.73
C ALA A 60 0.92 -1.28 -9.31
N PHE A 61 2.14 -0.76 -9.13
CA PHE A 61 2.81 -0.74 -7.83
C PHE A 61 3.41 0.63 -7.55
N ARG A 62 3.21 1.13 -6.32
CA ARG A 62 3.87 2.34 -5.81
C ARG A 62 4.56 2.06 -4.48
N PHE A 63 5.77 2.60 -4.35
CA PHE A 63 6.55 2.55 -3.12
C PHE A 63 6.60 3.95 -2.50
N ILE A 64 5.97 4.11 -1.34
CA ILE A 64 5.90 5.37 -0.61
C ILE A 64 6.32 5.06 0.83
N PRO A 65 7.62 4.98 1.13
CA PRO A 65 8.10 4.52 2.44
C PRO A 65 7.74 5.53 3.53
N VAL A 66 6.97 5.07 4.54
CA VAL A 66 6.54 5.91 5.67
C VAL A 66 7.11 5.35 6.96
N ILE A 67 7.84 6.18 7.69
CA ILE A 67 8.37 5.84 9.01
C ILE A 67 7.21 5.88 10.02
N SER A 68 7.10 4.81 10.81
CA SER A 68 6.05 4.71 11.82
C SER A 68 6.15 5.85 12.84
N GLY A 69 5.05 6.58 13.05
CA GLY A 69 5.01 7.73 13.97
C GLY A 69 5.60 9.03 13.40
N GLN A 70 6.09 9.02 12.16
CA GLN A 70 6.66 10.18 11.48
C GLN A 70 6.02 10.33 10.08
N ILE A 71 4.69 10.44 10.04
CA ILE A 71 3.99 10.75 8.79
C ILE A 71 4.23 12.22 8.48
N THR A 72 4.80 12.50 7.30
CA THR A 72 5.03 13.86 6.83
C THR A 72 3.90 14.31 5.89
N PHE A 73 3.80 15.62 5.68
CA PHE A 73 2.87 16.17 4.69
C PHE A 73 3.21 15.71 3.25
N GLU A 74 4.51 15.55 2.96
CA GLU A 74 4.98 14.99 1.69
C GLU A 74 4.44 13.57 1.47
N ASN A 75 4.47 12.70 2.49
CA ASN A 75 3.89 11.35 2.37
C ASN A 75 2.39 11.38 2.07
N VAL A 76 1.65 12.34 2.65
CA VAL A 76 0.22 12.54 2.38
C VAL A 76 0.01 12.96 0.93
N GLN A 77 0.81 13.89 0.42
CA GLN A 77 0.75 14.35 -0.97
C GLN A 77 1.12 13.24 -1.96
N ASP A 78 2.22 12.52 -1.72
CA ASP A 78 2.68 11.44 -2.60
C ASP A 78 1.62 10.35 -2.73
N GLN A 79 1.01 9.96 -1.61
CA GLN A 79 -0.01 8.93 -1.62
C GLN A 79 -1.34 9.45 -2.18
N ALA A 80 -1.71 10.70 -1.93
CA ALA A 80 -2.85 11.31 -2.59
C ALA A 80 -2.68 11.31 -4.12
N ALA A 81 -1.50 11.74 -4.62
CA ALA A 81 -1.17 11.71 -6.03
C ALA A 81 -1.20 10.28 -6.59
N ALA A 82 -0.64 9.31 -5.86
CA ALA A 82 -0.72 7.91 -6.23
C ALA A 82 -2.16 7.42 -6.33
N LEU A 83 -3.06 7.80 -5.41
CA LEU A 83 -4.47 7.41 -5.48
C LEU A 83 -5.22 8.05 -6.67
N ASP A 84 -4.81 9.22 -7.13
CA ASP A 84 -5.40 9.88 -8.31
C ASP A 84 -4.84 9.32 -9.63
N GLU A 85 -3.60 8.84 -9.64
CA GLU A 85 -2.94 8.26 -10.82
C GLU A 85 -3.24 6.76 -11.00
N LEU A 86 -3.40 6.02 -9.90
CA LEU A 86 -3.57 4.58 -9.92
C LEU A 86 -5.04 4.20 -10.16
N GLU A 87 -5.24 3.12 -10.93
CA GLU A 87 -6.57 2.56 -11.05
C GLU A 87 -6.98 1.83 -9.75
N GLY A 88 -8.18 2.12 -9.26
CA GLY A 88 -8.80 1.42 -8.14
C GLY A 88 -9.46 0.09 -8.53
N PRO A 89 -9.70 -0.81 -7.56
CA PRO A 89 -9.45 -0.62 -6.14
C PRO A 89 -7.96 -0.80 -5.76
N VAL A 90 -7.50 0.00 -4.79
CA VAL A 90 -6.11 0.07 -4.33
C VAL A 90 -5.89 -0.75 -3.07
N PHE A 91 -4.81 -1.54 -3.05
CA PHE A 91 -4.38 -2.32 -1.90
C PHE A 91 -3.11 -1.73 -1.29
N ALA A 92 -3.21 -1.09 -0.13
CA ALA A 92 -2.06 -0.56 0.59
C ALA A 92 -1.60 -1.50 1.70
N TYR A 93 -0.30 -1.65 1.89
CA TYR A 93 0.22 -2.46 2.99
C TYR A 93 1.41 -1.80 3.70
N CYS A 94 1.57 -2.15 4.97
CA CYS A 94 2.78 -1.81 5.70
C CYS A 94 3.20 -2.98 6.61
N ARG A 95 3.65 -2.73 7.85
CA ARG A 95 3.89 -3.81 8.82
C ARG A 95 2.58 -4.39 9.39
N SER A 96 1.64 -3.53 9.77
CA SER A 96 0.39 -3.90 10.46
C SER A 96 -0.88 -3.26 9.88
N GLY A 97 -0.77 -2.55 8.76
CA GLY A 97 -1.85 -1.74 8.17
C GLY A 97 -2.06 -0.35 8.80
N ALA A 98 -1.60 -0.11 10.03
CA ALA A 98 -1.87 1.13 10.75
C ALA A 98 -1.35 2.41 10.05
N ARG A 99 -0.18 2.34 9.40
CA ARG A 99 0.36 3.48 8.64
C ARG A 99 -0.53 3.85 7.47
N CYS A 100 -0.93 2.84 6.69
CA CYS A 100 -1.80 3.01 5.53
C CYS A 100 -3.16 3.60 5.93
N THR A 101 -3.73 3.16 7.06
CA THR A 101 -4.98 3.70 7.61
C THR A 101 -4.83 5.16 8.02
N ASN A 102 -3.79 5.49 8.79
CA ASN A 102 -3.58 6.86 9.27
C ASN A 102 -3.33 7.82 8.11
N LEU A 103 -2.52 7.40 7.14
CA LEU A 103 -2.18 8.22 5.99
C LEU A 103 -3.41 8.46 5.11
N TYR A 104 -4.22 7.42 4.86
CA TYR A 104 -5.50 7.59 4.17
C TYR A 104 -6.44 8.55 4.91
N GLY A 105 -6.55 8.45 6.24
CA GLY A 105 -7.34 9.39 7.04
C GLY A 105 -6.90 10.85 6.88
N LEU A 106 -5.58 11.10 6.85
CA LEU A 106 -5.03 12.44 6.61
C LEU A 106 -5.32 12.95 5.19
N ILE A 107 -5.26 12.08 4.17
CA ILE A 107 -5.64 12.43 2.79
C ILE A 107 -7.10 12.86 2.74
N GLN A 108 -8.01 12.10 3.37
CA GLN A 108 -9.43 12.44 3.38
C GLN A 108 -9.69 13.78 4.07
N GLN A 109 -9.01 14.06 5.18
CA GLN A 109 -9.10 15.36 5.87
C GLN A 109 -8.53 16.52 5.04
N SER A 110 -7.54 16.27 4.18
CA SER A 110 -6.97 17.29 3.30
C SER A 110 -7.79 17.55 2.03
N ARG A 111 -8.65 16.59 1.64
CA ARG A 111 -9.52 16.68 0.45
C ARG A 111 -10.93 17.23 0.77
N GLY A 112 -11.37 17.11 2.02
CA GLY A 112 -12.62 17.68 2.53
C GLY A 112 -12.48 19.14 2.94
#